data_AF-A0A090MIK5-F1
#
_entry.id   AF-A0A090MIK5-F1
#
_cell.length_a   1.000
_cell.length_b   1.000
_cell.length_c   1.000
_cell.angle_alpha   90.00
_cell.angle_beta   90.00
_cell.angle_gamma   90.00
#
_symmetry.space_group_name_H-M   'P 1'
#
loop_
_entity.id
_entity.type
_entity.pdbx_description
1 polymer ?
#
loop_
_entity_poly.entity_id
_entity_poly.type
_entity_poly.pdbx_seq_one_letter_code
_entity_poly.pdbx_strand_id
1 'polypeptide(L)'
;MGGPIFGVSAGLNLAYLDALNAMALMAPDNGSTSQYYLQASSLKESLVRVLWNNEQGTLRPALSLSANGVFQDVNAYAATLGVSPDHPQLAEGIFPTHSSLPSAFRGLKKWDNFGLTSPYASGFALEALFAKNKGCKAMELLSRVWGVMGDPSSPNYSGAHWEAMKTDGTPFNHDVSLVHGWSTWPVFLLPRYLVGVYPLEAGWTKIGVEPVLAGLESVEYSIETPQGYFSAQLCINEQKGAGTIRILAPDRSLAVVKAPNGWKLSGTGIVQGNGVQGCLELFRDTR
;
A
#
# COMPACT_ATOMS: atom_id res chain seq x y z
N MET A 1 20.65 -11.23 -4.76
CA MET A 1 19.40 -11.73 -5.35
C MET A 1 19.46 -13.25 -5.38
N GLY A 2 18.50 -13.93 -4.73
CA GLY A 2 18.40 -15.39 -4.84
C GLY A 2 18.05 -15.78 -6.25
N GLY A 3 18.75 -16.78 -6.80
CA GLY A 3 18.66 -17.21 -8.19
C GLY A 3 17.25 -17.62 -8.65
N PRO A 4 17.10 -18.05 -9.92
CA PRO A 4 15.80 -18.32 -10.50
C PRO A 4 15.00 -19.32 -9.68
N ILE A 5 13.76 -18.97 -9.38
CA ILE A 5 12.79 -19.88 -8.80
C ILE A 5 12.11 -20.59 -9.96
N PHE A 6 12.35 -21.89 -10.08
CA PHE A 6 11.73 -22.72 -11.10
C PHE A 6 10.37 -23.24 -10.60
N GLY A 7 9.42 -23.34 -11.53
CA GLY A 7 8.06 -23.83 -11.27
C GLY A 7 7.03 -22.70 -11.11
N VAL A 8 5.93 -23.01 -10.42
CA VAL A 8 4.82 -22.07 -10.21
C VAL A 8 5.26 -20.93 -9.29
N SER A 9 5.52 -19.76 -9.87
CA SER A 9 5.91 -18.53 -9.17
C SER A 9 4.69 -17.67 -8.84
N ALA A 10 4.44 -17.42 -7.55
CA ALA A 10 3.36 -16.56 -7.09
C ALA A 10 3.53 -15.13 -7.61
N GLY A 11 4.72 -14.55 -7.48
CA GLY A 11 5.00 -13.18 -7.89
C GLY A 11 4.71 -12.94 -9.39
N LEU A 12 5.13 -13.86 -10.26
CA LEU A 12 4.85 -13.74 -11.69
C LEU A 12 3.35 -13.86 -12.00
N ASN A 13 2.64 -14.77 -11.33
CA ASN A 13 1.20 -14.94 -11.51
C ASN A 13 0.40 -13.74 -10.94
N LEU A 14 0.87 -13.10 -9.87
CA LEU A 14 0.28 -11.85 -9.36
C LEU A 14 0.47 -10.71 -10.35
N ALA A 15 1.67 -10.55 -10.93
CA ALA A 15 1.90 -9.56 -11.98
C ALA A 15 1.03 -9.84 -13.21
N TYR A 16 0.84 -11.11 -13.58
CA TYR A 16 -0.05 -11.49 -14.68
C TYR A 16 -1.53 -11.22 -14.35
N LEU A 17 -1.96 -11.48 -13.12
CA LEU A 17 -3.30 -11.14 -12.64
C LEU A 17 -3.56 -9.63 -12.76
N ASP A 18 -2.61 -8.81 -12.31
CA ASP A 18 -2.72 -7.35 -12.38
C ASP A 18 -2.74 -6.87 -13.84
N ALA A 19 -1.90 -7.45 -14.70
CA ALA A 19 -1.91 -7.18 -16.13
C ALA A 19 -3.25 -7.53 -16.79
N LEU A 20 -3.89 -8.66 -16.42
CA LEU A 20 -5.22 -9.02 -16.91
C LEU A 20 -6.27 -7.98 -16.52
N ASN A 21 -6.25 -7.49 -15.29
CA ASN A 21 -7.18 -6.44 -14.84
C ASN A 21 -6.94 -5.14 -15.61
N ALA A 22 -5.68 -4.74 -15.80
CA ALA A 22 -5.35 -3.55 -16.58
C ALA A 22 -5.78 -3.69 -18.05
N MET A 23 -5.54 -4.85 -18.67
CA MET A 23 -5.99 -5.12 -20.04
C MET A 23 -7.52 -5.10 -20.16
N ALA A 24 -8.24 -5.59 -19.15
CA ALA A 24 -9.70 -5.50 -19.12
C ALA A 24 -10.19 -4.05 -19.08
N LEU A 25 -9.52 -3.18 -18.31
CA LEU A 25 -9.86 -1.75 -18.24
C LEU A 25 -9.54 -0.98 -19.53
N MET A 26 -8.53 -1.43 -20.28
CA MET A 26 -8.09 -0.79 -21.53
C MET A 26 -8.70 -1.42 -22.80
N ALA A 27 -9.48 -2.49 -22.65
CA ALA A 27 -10.02 -3.24 -23.79
C ALA A 27 -11.01 -2.37 -24.60
N PRO A 28 -11.00 -2.49 -25.94
CA PRO A 28 -11.83 -1.66 -26.81
C PRO A 28 -13.29 -2.12 -26.87
N ASP A 29 -13.58 -3.34 -26.41
CA ASP A 29 -14.88 -3.98 -26.52
C ASP A 29 -15.23 -4.82 -25.28
N ASN A 30 -16.53 -5.06 -25.09
CA ASN A 30 -17.06 -5.79 -23.94
C ASN A 30 -16.69 -7.29 -23.93
N GLY A 31 -16.45 -7.88 -25.11
CA GLY A 31 -16.06 -9.29 -25.24
C GLY A 31 -14.67 -9.53 -24.68
N SER A 32 -13.69 -8.74 -25.15
CA SER A 32 -12.31 -8.75 -24.66
C SER A 32 -12.25 -8.42 -23.16
N THR A 33 -12.99 -7.39 -22.72
CA THR A 33 -13.12 -7.01 -21.31
C THR A 33 -13.56 -8.20 -20.45
N SER A 34 -14.64 -8.87 -20.86
CA SER A 34 -15.19 -10.02 -20.12
C SER A 34 -14.23 -11.20 -20.10
N GLN A 35 -13.54 -11.47 -21.22
CA GLN A 35 -12.56 -12.55 -21.31
C GLN A 35 -11.40 -12.34 -20.33
N TYR A 36 -10.81 -11.15 -20.28
CA TYR A 36 -9.72 -10.85 -19.36
C TYR A 36 -10.14 -10.94 -17.89
N TYR A 37 -11.33 -10.44 -17.54
CA TYR A 37 -11.84 -10.59 -16.16
C TYR A 37 -12.12 -12.04 -15.77
N LEU A 38 -12.62 -12.87 -16.70
CA LEU A 38 -12.80 -14.31 -16.45
C LEU A 38 -11.46 -15.01 -16.20
N GLN A 39 -10.44 -14.69 -16.99
CA GLN A 39 -9.08 -15.21 -16.80
C GLN A 39 -8.49 -14.75 -15.47
N ALA A 40 -8.62 -13.47 -15.13
CA ALA A 40 -8.16 -12.90 -13.86
C ALA A 40 -8.82 -13.60 -12.67
N SER A 41 -10.14 -13.81 -12.72
CA SER A 41 -10.90 -14.49 -11.66
C SER A 41 -10.45 -15.93 -11.48
N SER A 42 -10.33 -16.70 -12.57
CA SER A 42 -9.85 -18.09 -12.54
C SER A 42 -8.41 -18.22 -12.01
N LEU A 43 -7.54 -17.29 -12.39
CA LEU A 43 -6.16 -17.23 -11.91
C LEU A 43 -6.12 -16.92 -10.41
N LYS A 44 -6.88 -15.92 -9.96
CA LYS A 44 -7.00 -15.55 -8.54
C LYS A 44 -7.46 -16.73 -7.68
N GLU A 45 -8.50 -17.46 -8.10
CA GLU A 45 -8.96 -18.66 -7.40
C GLU A 45 -7.89 -19.75 -7.34
N SER A 46 -7.14 -19.93 -8.43
CA SER A 46 -6.06 -20.91 -8.49
C SER A 46 -4.87 -20.54 -7.60
N LEU A 47 -4.51 -19.25 -7.54
CA LEU A 47 -3.49 -18.73 -6.61
C LEU A 47 -3.85 -19.04 -5.16
N VAL A 48 -5.09 -18.75 -4.75
CA VAL A 48 -5.56 -19.05 -3.39
C VAL A 48 -5.53 -20.55 -3.13
N ARG A 49 -6.13 -21.35 -4.01
CA ARG A 49 -6.22 -22.81 -3.84
C ARG A 49 -4.86 -23.49 -3.70
N VAL A 50 -3.85 -23.02 -4.43
CA VAL A 50 -2.55 -23.71 -4.57
C VAL A 50 -1.47 -23.15 -3.65
N LEU A 51 -1.49 -21.84 -3.36
CA LEU A 51 -0.38 -21.15 -2.71
C LEU A 51 -0.73 -20.49 -1.38
N TRP A 52 -2.01 -20.40 -1.01
CA TRP A 52 -2.41 -19.82 0.26
C TRP A 52 -2.01 -20.71 1.43
N ASN A 53 -1.26 -20.15 2.38
CA ASN A 53 -1.00 -20.77 3.67
C ASN A 53 -1.97 -20.20 4.70
N ASN A 54 -3.01 -20.97 5.02
CA ASN A 54 -4.06 -20.55 5.94
C ASN A 54 -3.57 -20.47 7.40
N GLU A 55 -2.58 -21.28 7.81
CA GLU A 55 -2.07 -21.21 9.19
C GLU A 55 -1.35 -19.89 9.46
N GLN A 56 -0.58 -19.41 8.48
CA GLN A 56 0.24 -18.20 8.61
C GLN A 56 -0.45 -16.93 8.07
N GLY A 57 -1.54 -17.07 7.32
CA GLY A 57 -2.16 -15.94 6.63
C GLY A 57 -1.25 -15.32 5.58
N THR A 58 -0.49 -16.14 4.85
CA THR A 58 0.50 -15.70 3.86
C THR A 58 0.38 -16.44 2.55
N LEU A 59 0.75 -15.79 1.44
CA LEU A 59 0.91 -16.44 0.14
C LEU A 59 2.33 -17.00 -0.02
N ARG A 60 2.44 -18.31 -0.26
CA ARG A 60 3.70 -19.00 -0.54
C ARG A 60 4.30 -18.49 -1.86
N PRO A 61 5.59 -18.11 -1.90
CA PRO A 61 6.21 -17.54 -3.11
C PRO A 61 6.29 -18.49 -4.30
N ALA A 62 6.46 -19.80 -4.05
CA ALA A 62 6.44 -20.82 -5.08
C ALA A 62 6.25 -22.22 -4.50
N LEU A 63 5.70 -23.13 -5.32
CA LEU A 63 5.52 -24.55 -4.94
C LEU A 63 6.84 -25.30 -4.70
N SER A 64 7.95 -24.81 -5.25
CA SER A 64 9.28 -25.39 -5.05
C SER A 64 9.96 -24.92 -3.76
N LEU A 65 9.41 -23.92 -3.06
CA LEU A 65 9.95 -23.35 -1.82
C LEU A 65 9.17 -23.82 -0.59
N SER A 66 9.65 -23.60 0.63
CA SER A 66 8.92 -23.99 1.86
C SER A 66 7.45 -23.52 1.86
N ALA A 67 6.53 -24.32 2.39
CA ALA A 67 5.13 -23.92 2.56
C ALA A 67 4.96 -22.72 3.51
N ASN A 68 5.90 -22.57 4.45
CA ASN A 68 5.98 -21.45 5.39
C ASN A 68 6.91 -20.33 4.89
N GLY A 69 7.35 -20.42 3.63
CA GLY A 69 8.21 -19.42 3.04
C GLY A 69 7.43 -18.17 2.70
N VAL A 70 8.03 -17.00 2.92
CA VAL A 70 7.45 -15.70 2.62
C VAL A 70 8.47 -14.82 1.94
N PHE A 71 8.07 -14.25 0.81
CA PHE A 71 8.69 -13.09 0.19
C PHE A 71 7.79 -11.90 0.52
N GLN A 72 8.33 -10.87 1.17
CA GLN A 72 7.54 -9.78 1.72
C GLN A 72 6.72 -9.05 0.64
N ASP A 73 7.35 -8.76 -0.50
CA ASP A 73 6.73 -8.15 -1.68
C ASP A 73 5.62 -9.01 -2.26
N VAL A 74 5.87 -10.29 -2.50
CA VAL A 74 4.88 -11.21 -3.09
C VAL A 74 3.65 -11.36 -2.19
N ASN A 75 3.86 -11.55 -0.89
CA ASN A 75 2.77 -11.69 0.06
C ASN A 75 1.95 -10.40 0.19
N ALA A 76 2.64 -9.27 0.25
CA ALA A 76 1.99 -7.96 0.32
C ALA A 76 1.22 -7.63 -0.97
N TYR A 77 1.81 -7.87 -2.14
CA TYR A 77 1.18 -7.63 -3.43
C TYR A 77 -0.09 -8.49 -3.59
N ALA A 78 -0.07 -9.74 -3.13
CA ALA A 78 -1.26 -10.59 -3.07
C ALA A 78 -2.37 -9.98 -2.21
N ALA A 79 -2.03 -9.36 -1.07
CA ALA A 79 -2.99 -8.70 -0.22
C ALA A 79 -3.58 -7.44 -0.88
N THR A 80 -2.75 -6.63 -1.54
CA THR A 80 -3.17 -5.43 -2.28
C THR A 80 -4.10 -5.77 -3.45
N LEU A 81 -3.78 -6.82 -4.24
CA LEU A 81 -4.62 -7.29 -5.35
C LEU A 81 -5.89 -8.05 -4.87
N GLY A 82 -6.09 -8.18 -3.57
CA GLY A 82 -7.24 -8.87 -2.99
C GLY A 82 -7.24 -10.38 -3.23
N VAL A 83 -6.08 -10.98 -3.52
CA VAL A 83 -5.92 -12.44 -3.63
C VAL A 83 -5.97 -13.08 -2.24
N SER A 84 -5.29 -12.48 -1.26
CA SER A 84 -5.27 -12.97 0.12
C SER A 84 -6.67 -12.91 0.75
N PRO A 85 -7.25 -14.04 1.19
CA PRO A 85 -8.53 -14.07 1.91
C PRO A 85 -8.48 -13.24 3.20
N ASP A 86 -9.66 -12.86 3.70
CA ASP A 86 -9.78 -12.26 5.03
C ASP A 86 -9.28 -13.25 6.08
N HIS A 87 -8.23 -12.84 6.82
CA HIS A 87 -7.55 -13.71 7.74
C HIS A 87 -7.01 -12.91 8.94
N PRO A 88 -7.17 -13.39 10.19
CA PRO A 88 -6.72 -12.66 11.38
C PRO A 88 -5.20 -12.42 11.39
N GLN A 89 -4.42 -13.33 10.82
CA GLN A 89 -2.96 -13.21 10.74
C GLN A 89 -2.48 -12.42 9.52
N LEU A 90 -3.34 -11.90 8.64
CA LEU A 90 -2.91 -11.27 7.39
C LEU A 90 -1.92 -10.10 7.63
N ALA A 91 -2.23 -9.24 8.61
CA ALA A 91 -1.38 -8.09 8.94
C ALA A 91 -0.03 -8.52 9.56
N GLU A 92 -0.01 -9.59 10.36
CA GLU A 92 1.24 -10.19 10.86
C GLU A 92 2.02 -10.89 9.74
N GLY A 93 1.33 -11.55 8.82
CA GLY A 93 1.92 -12.18 7.65
C GLY A 93 2.59 -11.19 6.71
N ILE A 94 2.05 -9.97 6.56
CA ILE A 94 2.66 -8.89 5.77
C ILE A 94 3.91 -8.35 6.49
N PHE A 95 3.74 -7.90 7.72
CA PHE A 95 4.79 -7.29 8.53
C PHE A 95 4.70 -7.82 9.96
N PRO A 96 5.50 -8.82 10.35
CA PRO A 96 5.43 -9.37 11.70
C PRO A 96 5.98 -8.39 12.74
N THR A 97 5.35 -8.31 13.92
CA THR A 97 5.89 -7.52 15.03
C THR A 97 7.13 -8.19 15.63
N HIS A 98 8.31 -7.69 15.27
CA HIS A 98 9.61 -8.11 15.82
C HIS A 98 10.40 -6.89 16.34
N SER A 99 11.54 -7.10 16.99
CA SER A 99 12.44 -6.02 17.44
C SER A 99 13.40 -5.53 16.35
N SER A 100 13.71 -6.37 15.36
CA SER A 100 14.59 -6.04 14.23
C SER A 100 13.86 -5.36 13.06
N LEU A 101 14.63 -4.85 12.10
CA LEU A 101 14.09 -4.41 10.81
C LEU A 101 13.43 -5.58 10.05
N PRO A 102 12.46 -5.28 9.15
CA PRO A 102 11.77 -6.32 8.39
C PRO A 102 12.72 -7.05 7.44
N SER A 103 12.68 -8.38 7.47
CA SER A 103 13.36 -9.20 6.48
C SER A 103 12.50 -9.35 5.22
N ALA A 104 13.13 -9.17 4.05
CA ALA A 104 12.53 -9.42 2.74
C ALA A 104 12.11 -10.89 2.55
N PHE A 105 12.80 -11.81 3.24
CA PHE A 105 12.58 -13.25 3.16
C PHE A 105 12.40 -13.87 4.55
N ARG A 106 11.44 -14.78 4.69
CA ARG A 106 11.21 -15.54 5.94
C ARG A 106 10.89 -17.00 5.62
N GLY A 107 11.32 -17.92 6.48
CA GLY A 107 10.95 -19.33 6.40
C GLY A 107 11.60 -20.10 5.24
N LEU A 108 12.70 -19.58 4.69
CA LEU A 108 13.35 -20.06 3.47
C LEU A 108 14.83 -20.45 3.65
N LYS A 109 15.32 -20.51 4.90
CA LYS A 109 16.68 -20.93 5.28
C LYS A 109 17.77 -20.15 4.55
N LYS A 110 18.14 -20.56 3.33
CA LYS A 110 19.17 -19.92 2.49
C LYS A 110 18.90 -18.43 2.28
N TRP A 111 17.65 -18.04 2.04
CA TRP A 111 17.29 -16.64 1.83
C TRP A 111 17.24 -15.84 3.13
N ASP A 112 16.80 -16.46 4.22
CA ASP A 112 16.73 -15.82 5.54
C ASP A 112 18.13 -15.37 5.99
N ASN A 113 19.16 -16.16 5.66
CA ASN A 113 20.56 -15.87 5.97
C ASN A 113 21.13 -14.64 5.24
N PHE A 114 20.44 -14.10 4.23
CA PHE A 114 20.88 -12.84 3.61
C PHE A 114 20.71 -11.64 4.54
N GLY A 115 19.82 -11.73 5.54
CA GLY A 115 19.57 -10.61 6.46
C GLY A 115 19.21 -9.31 5.73
N LEU A 116 18.49 -9.41 4.62
CA LEU A 116 18.14 -8.29 3.73
C LEU A 116 16.86 -7.61 4.19
N THR A 117 16.93 -6.31 4.44
CA THR A 117 15.77 -5.41 4.46
C THR A 117 15.73 -4.66 3.13
N SER A 118 14.68 -4.92 2.34
CA SER A 118 14.50 -4.31 1.02
C SER A 118 13.41 -3.23 1.08
N PRO A 119 13.74 -1.94 0.89
CA PRO A 119 12.73 -0.89 0.82
C PRO A 119 11.76 -1.06 -0.35
N TYR A 120 12.17 -1.73 -1.44
CA TYR A 120 11.27 -2.18 -2.50
C TYR A 120 10.18 -3.11 -1.95
N ALA A 121 10.57 -4.19 -1.26
CA ALA A 121 9.62 -5.15 -0.72
C ALA A 121 8.78 -4.58 0.45
N SER A 122 9.41 -3.73 1.27
CA SER A 122 8.72 -3.00 2.33
C SER A 122 7.74 -1.95 1.77
N GLY A 123 7.96 -1.43 0.55
CA GLY A 123 7.02 -0.58 -0.16
C GLY A 123 5.70 -1.27 -0.48
N PHE A 124 5.76 -2.49 -1.04
CA PHE A 124 4.57 -3.32 -1.23
C PHE A 124 3.87 -3.62 0.10
N ALA A 125 4.64 -3.98 1.14
CA ALA A 125 4.08 -4.24 2.48
C ALA A 125 3.40 -3.01 3.09
N LEU A 126 3.99 -1.83 2.90
CA LEU A 126 3.43 -0.56 3.34
C LEU A 126 2.09 -0.29 2.68
N GLU A 127 2.02 -0.44 1.35
CA GLU A 127 0.76 -0.31 0.60
C GLU A 127 -0.29 -1.33 1.06
N ALA A 128 0.09 -2.60 1.20
CA ALA A 128 -0.82 -3.66 1.62
C ALA A 128 -1.41 -3.39 3.01
N LEU A 129 -0.62 -2.89 3.96
CA LEU A 129 -1.11 -2.50 5.28
C LEU A 129 -2.13 -1.36 5.18
N PHE A 130 -1.86 -0.32 4.39
CA PHE A 130 -2.82 0.74 4.16
C PHE A 130 -4.11 0.24 3.50
N ALA A 131 -4.00 -0.57 2.43
CA ALA A 131 -5.14 -1.16 1.72
C ALA A 131 -6.01 -2.07 2.61
N LYS A 132 -5.44 -2.60 3.71
CA LYS A 132 -6.15 -3.39 4.73
C LYS A 132 -6.56 -2.58 5.96
N ASN A 133 -6.57 -1.25 5.87
CA ASN A 133 -6.92 -0.33 6.95
C ASN A 133 -6.06 -0.53 8.22
N LYS A 134 -4.79 -0.90 8.06
CA LYS A 134 -3.81 -1.07 9.15
C LYS A 134 -2.85 0.11 9.22
N GLY A 135 -3.37 1.33 9.22
CA GLY A 135 -2.58 2.56 9.13
C GLY A 135 -1.50 2.70 10.20
N CYS A 136 -1.79 2.42 11.48
CA CYS A 136 -0.76 2.50 12.53
C CYS A 136 0.41 1.52 12.29
N LYS A 137 0.11 0.32 11.81
CA LYS A 137 1.11 -0.70 11.48
C LYS A 137 1.90 -0.34 10.21
N ALA A 138 1.24 0.31 9.25
CA ALA A 138 1.90 0.89 8.08
C ALA A 138 2.91 1.98 8.50
N MET A 139 2.51 2.87 9.41
CA MET A 139 3.40 3.91 9.93
C MET A 139 4.56 3.34 10.75
N GLU A 140 4.33 2.27 11.53
CA GLU A 140 5.41 1.54 12.21
C GLU A 140 6.44 1.03 11.19
N LEU A 141 6.00 0.32 10.14
CA LEU A 141 6.88 -0.17 9.08
C LEU A 141 7.64 0.99 8.40
N LEU A 142 6.93 2.10 8.10
CA LEU A 142 7.52 3.28 7.50
C LEU A 142 8.64 3.84 8.36
N SER A 143 8.37 4.09 9.64
CA SER A 143 9.36 4.63 10.58
C SER A 143 10.56 3.71 10.74
N ARG A 144 10.36 2.38 10.72
CA ARG A 144 11.46 1.43 10.87
C ARG A 144 12.38 1.40 9.66
N VAL A 145 11.85 1.37 8.44
CA VAL A 145 12.67 1.24 7.24
C VAL A 145 13.18 2.60 6.78
N TRP A 146 12.31 3.58 6.60
CA TRP A 146 12.70 4.89 6.08
C TRP A 146 13.25 5.82 7.17
N GLY A 147 12.92 5.61 8.45
CA GLY A 147 13.54 6.37 9.54
C GLY A 147 15.04 6.14 9.65
N VAL A 148 15.53 4.93 9.34
CA VAL A 148 16.98 4.64 9.28
C VAL A 148 17.67 5.46 8.19
N MET A 149 17.05 5.58 7.00
CA MET A 149 17.60 6.35 5.89
C MET A 149 17.51 7.87 6.13
N GLY A 150 16.49 8.29 6.87
CA GLY A 150 16.19 9.69 7.17
C GLY A 150 16.91 10.26 8.38
N ASP A 151 17.72 9.47 9.10
CA ASP A 151 18.47 9.92 10.28
C ASP A 151 19.74 10.69 9.87
N PRO A 152 19.80 12.03 10.06
CA PRO A 152 20.96 12.83 9.68
C PRO A 152 22.20 12.56 10.53
N SER A 153 22.07 11.88 11.67
CA SER A 153 23.20 11.50 12.53
C SER A 153 23.90 10.22 12.07
N SER A 154 23.27 9.45 11.16
CA SER A 154 23.84 8.24 10.59
C SER A 154 25.06 8.57 9.72
N PRO A 155 26.18 7.83 9.84
CA PRO A 155 27.34 8.01 8.94
C PRO A 155 27.02 7.66 7.48
N ASN A 156 25.91 6.96 7.24
CA ASN A 156 25.46 6.57 5.91
C ASN A 156 24.32 7.48 5.38
N TYR A 157 24.02 8.60 6.07
CA TYR A 157 22.99 9.52 5.64
C TYR A 157 23.33 10.11 4.26
N SER A 158 22.47 9.85 3.28
CA SER A 158 22.61 10.33 1.90
C SER A 158 21.64 11.45 1.55
N GLY A 159 20.65 11.74 2.42
CA GLY A 159 19.51 12.60 2.10
C GLY A 159 18.53 12.01 1.08
N ALA A 160 18.65 10.71 0.76
CA ALA A 160 17.81 10.01 -0.20
C ALA A 160 17.45 8.60 0.27
N HIS A 161 16.59 7.91 -0.49
CA HIS A 161 16.20 6.53 -0.19
C HIS A 161 17.18 5.52 -0.76
N TRP A 162 17.52 4.48 0.02
CA TRP A 162 18.55 3.50 -0.30
C TRP A 162 17.98 2.30 -1.04
N GLU A 163 18.80 1.65 -1.87
CA GLU A 163 18.44 0.47 -2.65
C GLU A 163 18.11 -0.73 -1.76
N ALA A 164 18.96 -0.99 -0.76
CA ALA A 164 18.85 -2.11 0.16
C ALA A 164 19.67 -1.85 1.43
N MET A 165 19.24 -2.44 2.55
CA MET A 165 19.99 -2.42 3.82
C MET A 165 19.99 -3.81 4.44
N LYS A 166 20.90 -4.03 5.39
CA LYS A 166 20.84 -5.21 6.25
C LYS A 166 19.79 -5.02 7.33
N THR A 167 19.38 -6.11 7.96
CA THR A 167 18.44 -6.11 9.09
C THR A 167 18.94 -5.38 10.35
N ASP A 168 20.23 -5.01 10.38
CA ASP A 168 20.84 -4.15 11.40
C ASP A 168 20.79 -2.64 11.07
N GLY A 169 20.29 -2.27 9.88
CA GLY A 169 20.15 -0.89 9.42
C GLY A 169 21.36 -0.32 8.67
N THR A 170 22.42 -1.10 8.49
CA THR A 170 23.57 -0.68 7.67
C THR A 170 23.33 -0.92 6.17
N PRO A 171 23.98 -0.16 5.27
CA PRO A 171 23.95 -0.45 3.83
C PRO A 171 24.27 -1.92 3.54
N PHE A 172 23.53 -2.52 2.59
CA PHE A 172 23.60 -3.96 2.34
C PHE A 172 25.02 -4.46 1.98
N ASN A 173 25.74 -3.69 1.17
CA ASN A 173 27.15 -3.92 0.83
C ASN A 173 27.81 -2.58 0.41
N HIS A 174 29.08 -2.59 0.01
CA HIS A 174 29.83 -1.37 -0.34
C HIS A 174 29.38 -0.64 -1.62
N ASP A 175 28.69 -1.34 -2.53
CA ASP A 175 28.28 -0.80 -3.84
C ASP A 175 26.77 -0.52 -3.90
N VAL A 176 26.05 -0.69 -2.78
CA VAL A 176 24.61 -0.48 -2.75
C VAL A 176 24.29 0.99 -2.96
N SER A 177 23.35 1.29 -3.85
CA SER A 177 22.97 2.68 -4.09
C SER A 177 22.27 3.26 -2.85
N LEU A 178 22.72 4.42 -2.38
CA LEU A 178 22.04 5.20 -1.34
C LEU A 178 21.08 6.24 -1.93
N VAL A 179 20.83 6.19 -3.24
CA VAL A 179 19.91 7.06 -3.99
C VAL A 179 19.21 6.19 -5.05
N HIS A 180 18.17 5.47 -4.64
CA HIS A 180 17.51 4.48 -5.50
C HIS A 180 16.00 4.71 -5.61
N GLY A 181 15.54 4.92 -6.86
CA GLY A 181 14.16 5.32 -7.15
C GLY A 181 13.10 4.31 -6.73
N TRP A 182 13.40 3.01 -6.71
CA TRP A 182 12.44 1.97 -6.30
C TRP A 182 12.05 2.01 -4.81
N SER A 183 12.68 2.89 -4.03
CA SER A 183 12.51 3.01 -2.58
C SER A 183 11.67 4.23 -2.21
N THR A 184 11.17 4.97 -3.20
CA THR A 184 10.39 6.21 -3.00
C THR A 184 8.90 5.99 -2.73
N TRP A 185 8.51 4.77 -2.36
CA TRP A 185 7.13 4.40 -2.02
C TRP A 185 6.40 5.40 -1.11
N PRO A 186 6.99 5.92 -0.01
CA PRO A 186 6.28 6.87 0.85
C PRO A 186 5.80 8.14 0.11
N VAL A 187 6.51 8.57 -0.94
CA VAL A 187 6.19 9.79 -1.69
C VAL A 187 4.78 9.73 -2.28
N PHE A 188 4.37 8.58 -2.82
CA PHE A 188 3.05 8.42 -3.42
C PHE A 188 2.04 7.72 -2.50
N LEU A 189 2.49 6.83 -1.60
CA LEU A 189 1.60 6.13 -0.69
C LEU A 189 1.02 7.03 0.39
N LEU A 190 1.80 7.97 0.95
CA LEU A 190 1.30 8.82 2.04
C LEU A 190 0.13 9.71 1.58
N PRO A 191 0.21 10.45 0.46
CA PRO A 191 -0.95 11.18 -0.06
C PRO A 191 -2.12 10.27 -0.44
N ARG A 192 -1.82 9.13 -1.08
CA ARG A 192 -2.83 8.17 -1.56
C ARG A 192 -3.66 7.56 -0.44
N TYR A 193 -3.06 7.33 0.73
CA TYR A 193 -3.71 6.59 1.81
C TYR A 193 -3.97 7.41 3.08
N LEU A 194 -3.10 8.34 3.50
CA LEU A 194 -3.34 9.10 4.74
C LEU A 194 -4.47 10.13 4.57
N VAL A 195 -4.38 11.01 3.57
CA VAL A 195 -5.49 11.89 3.18
C VAL A 195 -6.47 11.16 2.27
N GLY A 196 -5.97 10.18 1.51
CA GLY A 196 -6.82 9.31 0.71
C GLY A 196 -7.06 9.78 -0.71
N VAL A 197 -6.19 10.61 -1.28
CA VAL A 197 -6.46 11.33 -2.54
C VAL A 197 -6.05 10.48 -3.76
N TYR A 198 -6.97 10.26 -4.71
CA TYR A 198 -6.70 9.54 -5.95
C TYR A 198 -7.66 9.92 -7.09
N PRO A 199 -7.28 9.76 -8.37
CA PRO A 199 -8.19 9.99 -9.48
C PRO A 199 -9.21 8.85 -9.58
N LEU A 200 -10.51 9.20 -9.66
CA LEU A 200 -11.59 8.26 -9.99
C LEU A 200 -11.84 8.23 -11.50
N GLU A 201 -11.56 9.33 -12.19
CA GLU A 201 -11.66 9.47 -13.64
C GLU A 201 -10.39 10.11 -14.21
N ALA A 202 -10.09 9.78 -15.47
CA ALA A 202 -8.95 10.32 -16.17
C ALA A 202 -8.99 11.85 -16.21
N GLY A 203 -7.82 12.49 -16.05
CA GLY A 203 -7.72 13.94 -16.04
C GLY A 203 -8.25 14.61 -14.76
N TRP A 204 -8.50 13.85 -13.68
CA TRP A 204 -8.92 14.35 -12.37
C TRP A 204 -10.26 15.11 -12.40
N THR A 205 -11.14 14.80 -13.36
CA THR A 205 -12.53 15.31 -13.40
C THR A 205 -13.36 14.78 -12.23
N LYS A 206 -12.99 13.61 -11.71
CA LYS A 206 -13.54 13.04 -10.49
C LYS A 206 -12.41 12.55 -9.60
N ILE A 207 -12.44 12.96 -8.34
CA ILE A 207 -11.37 12.78 -7.35
C ILE A 207 -11.94 12.00 -6.17
N GLY A 208 -11.30 10.89 -5.81
CA GLY A 208 -11.60 10.14 -4.61
C GLY A 208 -10.83 10.69 -3.41
N VAL A 209 -11.49 10.75 -2.25
CA VAL A 209 -10.88 11.03 -0.95
C VAL A 209 -11.30 9.94 0.03
N GLU A 210 -10.43 8.97 0.28
CA GLU A 210 -10.68 7.80 1.13
C GLU A 210 -9.53 7.63 2.16
N PRO A 211 -9.57 8.34 3.30
CA PRO A 211 -8.48 8.37 4.25
C PRO A 211 -8.38 7.08 5.08
N VAL A 212 -7.15 6.63 5.36
CA VAL A 212 -6.82 5.54 6.27
C VAL A 212 -6.20 6.13 7.53
N LEU A 213 -6.88 5.98 8.67
CA LEU A 213 -6.38 6.49 9.95
C LEU A 213 -5.14 5.72 10.40
N ALA A 214 -4.15 6.48 10.87
CA ALA A 214 -2.84 5.95 11.23
C ALA A 214 -2.27 6.54 12.53
N GLY A 215 -3.15 7.02 13.43
CA GLY A 215 -2.74 7.64 14.70
C GLY A 215 -2.26 9.09 14.58
N LEU A 216 -2.51 9.75 13.44
CA LEU A 216 -2.22 11.17 13.22
C LEU A 216 -3.49 11.99 13.47
N GLU A 217 -3.34 13.11 14.18
CA GLU A 217 -4.45 14.03 14.45
C GLU A 217 -4.83 14.89 13.24
N SER A 218 -3.85 15.16 12.37
CA SER A 218 -3.98 16.05 11.22
C SER A 218 -3.11 15.56 10.07
N VAL A 219 -3.67 15.57 8.86
CA VAL A 219 -2.93 15.34 7.62
C VAL A 219 -3.47 16.28 6.54
N GLU A 220 -2.57 16.94 5.82
CA GLU A 220 -2.90 17.85 4.73
C GLU A 220 -2.13 17.48 3.47
N TYR A 221 -2.80 17.59 2.33
CA TYR A 221 -2.20 17.34 1.02
C TYR A 221 -2.80 18.27 -0.03
N SER A 222 -1.94 18.73 -0.95
CA SER A 222 -2.34 19.51 -2.11
C SER A 222 -1.60 19.07 -3.36
N ILE A 223 -2.24 19.22 -4.52
CA ILE A 223 -1.69 18.87 -5.83
C ILE A 223 -2.24 19.80 -6.92
N GLU A 224 -1.40 20.13 -7.90
CA GLU A 224 -1.84 20.73 -9.16
C GLU A 224 -2.33 19.64 -10.10
N THR A 225 -3.65 19.58 -10.31
CA THR A 225 -4.28 18.64 -11.26
C THR A 225 -4.42 19.28 -12.64
N PRO A 226 -4.72 18.51 -13.70
CA PRO A 226 -5.10 19.08 -14.99
C PRO A 226 -6.32 20.02 -14.94
N GLN A 227 -7.19 19.89 -13.92
CA GLN A 227 -8.35 20.78 -13.72
C GLN A 227 -8.01 22.02 -12.87
N GLY A 228 -6.83 22.05 -12.23
CA GLY A 228 -6.38 23.12 -11.32
C GLY A 228 -5.99 22.60 -9.94
N TYR A 229 -5.74 23.54 -9.03
CA TYR A 229 -5.32 23.28 -7.66
C TYR A 229 -6.38 22.50 -6.87
N PHE A 230 -5.98 21.38 -6.28
CA PHE A 230 -6.78 20.60 -5.34
C PHE A 230 -6.07 20.55 -3.98
N SER A 231 -6.82 20.69 -2.88
CA SER A 231 -6.31 20.40 -1.54
C SER A 231 -7.33 19.66 -0.69
N ALA A 232 -6.83 18.83 0.21
CA ALA A 232 -7.63 18.13 1.21
C ALA A 232 -6.89 18.13 2.55
N GLN A 233 -7.62 18.42 3.62
CA GLN A 233 -7.13 18.40 4.99
C GLN A 233 -8.07 17.54 5.84
N LEU A 234 -7.48 16.54 6.49
CA LEU A 234 -8.13 15.67 7.47
C LEU A 234 -7.72 16.10 8.87
N CYS A 235 -8.69 16.32 9.75
CA CYS A 235 -8.47 16.50 11.19
C CYS A 235 -9.32 15.49 11.97
N ILE A 236 -8.71 14.75 12.88
CA ILE A 236 -9.36 13.70 13.67
C ILE A 236 -9.07 13.91 15.15
N ASN A 237 -10.13 13.89 15.96
CA ASN A 237 -10.05 13.72 17.40
C ASN A 237 -10.67 12.37 17.78
N GLU A 238 -9.81 11.36 17.93
CA GLU A 238 -10.25 10.02 18.27
C GLU A 238 -10.97 9.97 19.63
N GLN A 239 -10.46 10.66 20.65
CA GLN A 239 -11.05 10.62 22.00
C GLN A 239 -12.50 11.12 22.02
N LYS A 240 -12.79 12.18 21.25
CA LYS A 240 -14.14 12.74 21.11
C LYS A 240 -15.00 12.03 20.07
N GLY A 241 -14.39 11.14 19.28
CA GLY A 241 -15.04 10.50 18.14
C GLY A 241 -15.55 11.49 17.09
N ALA A 242 -14.83 12.60 16.91
CA ALA A 242 -15.21 13.69 16.00
C ALA A 242 -14.04 14.09 15.11
N GLY A 243 -14.33 14.56 13.90
CA GLY A 243 -13.32 15.01 12.95
C GLY A 243 -13.91 15.80 11.80
N THR A 244 -13.06 16.25 10.90
CA THR A 244 -13.46 17.01 9.70
C THR A 244 -12.58 16.67 8.52
N ILE A 245 -13.15 16.70 7.31
CA ILE A 245 -12.44 16.72 6.05
C ILE A 245 -12.77 18.02 5.33
N ARG A 246 -11.76 18.85 5.09
CA ARG A 246 -11.87 20.08 4.30
C ARG A 246 -11.30 19.84 2.92
N ILE A 247 -12.03 20.23 1.88
CA ILE A 247 -11.63 20.01 0.48
C ILE A 247 -11.80 21.30 -0.29
N LEU A 248 -10.78 21.68 -1.06
CA LEU A 248 -10.88 22.66 -2.12
C LEU A 248 -10.68 21.93 -3.45
N ALA A 249 -11.72 21.95 -4.29
CA ALA A 249 -11.70 21.29 -5.59
C ALA A 249 -11.91 22.33 -6.71
N PRO A 250 -11.20 22.22 -7.85
CA PRO A 250 -11.34 23.16 -8.96
C PRO A 250 -12.68 22.99 -9.70
N ASP A 251 -13.20 24.06 -10.33
CA ASP A 251 -14.54 24.18 -10.96
C ASP A 251 -14.98 23.04 -11.88
N ARG A 252 -14.02 22.33 -12.49
CA ARG A 252 -14.26 21.24 -13.45
C ARG A 252 -14.02 19.85 -12.84
N SER A 253 -14.07 19.76 -11.52
CA SER A 253 -13.85 18.53 -10.79
C SER A 253 -14.94 18.26 -9.74
N LEU A 254 -15.09 16.99 -9.38
CA LEU A 254 -15.98 16.51 -8.34
C LEU A 254 -15.19 15.66 -7.35
N ALA A 255 -15.22 16.00 -6.07
CA ALA A 255 -14.65 15.14 -5.03
C ALA A 255 -15.71 14.20 -4.43
N VAL A 256 -15.38 12.91 -4.35
CA VAL A 256 -16.17 11.86 -3.72
C VAL A 256 -15.39 11.34 -2.51
N VAL A 257 -15.95 11.62 -1.34
CA VAL A 257 -15.35 11.36 -0.04
C VAL A 257 -15.98 10.12 0.59
N LYS A 258 -15.14 9.23 1.10
CA LYS A 258 -15.55 8.09 1.91
C LYS A 258 -15.03 8.27 3.33
N ALA A 259 -15.85 7.89 4.30
CA ALA A 259 -15.45 7.90 5.69
C ALA A 259 -14.34 6.85 5.92
N PRO A 260 -13.34 7.15 6.77
CA PRO A 260 -12.41 6.13 7.24
C PRO A 260 -13.13 4.95 7.91
N ASN A 261 -12.50 3.78 7.94
CA ASN A 261 -13.11 2.59 8.54
C ASN A 261 -13.52 2.83 10.01
N GLY A 262 -14.77 2.51 10.35
CA GLY A 262 -15.35 2.75 11.68
C GLY A 262 -15.85 4.17 11.93
N TRP A 263 -15.77 5.07 10.95
CA TRP A 263 -16.30 6.43 11.00
C TRP A 263 -17.46 6.62 10.01
N LYS A 264 -18.22 7.70 10.20
CA LYS A 264 -19.34 8.12 9.35
C LYS A 264 -19.12 9.57 8.92
N LEU A 265 -19.61 9.92 7.73
CA LEU A 265 -19.63 11.29 7.21
C LEU A 265 -20.99 11.95 7.48
N SER A 266 -20.99 13.26 7.72
CA SER A 266 -22.20 14.05 7.57
C SER A 266 -22.49 14.30 6.08
N GLY A 267 -23.73 14.04 5.66
CA GLY A 267 -24.16 14.27 4.27
C GLY A 267 -23.75 13.20 3.26
N THR A 268 -23.68 13.59 1.98
CA THR A 268 -23.52 12.65 0.85
C THR A 268 -22.07 12.29 0.53
N GLY A 269 -21.09 12.96 1.15
CA GLY A 269 -19.67 12.82 0.81
C GLY A 269 -19.31 13.40 -0.57
N ILE A 270 -20.15 14.26 -1.15
CA ILE A 270 -19.89 14.88 -2.45
C ILE A 270 -19.54 16.35 -2.25
N VAL A 271 -18.37 16.78 -2.75
CA VAL A 271 -17.96 18.19 -2.78
C VAL A 271 -17.79 18.61 -4.23
N GLN A 272 -18.62 19.56 -4.67
CA GLN A 272 -18.55 20.13 -6.02
C GLN A 272 -17.33 21.05 -6.11
N GLY A 273 -16.57 20.93 -7.20
CA GLY A 273 -15.56 21.90 -7.53
C GLY A 273 -16.23 23.18 -8.00
N ASN A 274 -16.03 24.26 -7.25
CA ASN A 274 -16.49 25.61 -7.57
C ASN A 274 -15.54 26.67 -6.98
N GLY A 275 -14.30 26.26 -6.66
CA GLY A 275 -13.30 27.11 -6.03
C GLY A 275 -13.59 27.48 -4.58
N VAL A 276 -14.66 26.96 -3.97
CA VAL A 276 -14.99 27.18 -2.55
C VAL A 276 -14.61 25.94 -1.74
N GLN A 277 -14.04 26.18 -0.55
CA GLN A 277 -13.71 25.09 0.36
C GLN A 277 -14.98 24.45 0.94
N GLY A 278 -15.19 23.17 0.65
CA GLY A 278 -16.18 22.33 1.33
C GLY A 278 -15.63 21.79 2.65
N CYS A 279 -16.51 21.58 3.62
CA CYS A 279 -16.18 20.94 4.90
C CYS A 279 -17.20 19.85 5.20
N LEU A 280 -16.72 18.64 5.45
CA LEU A 280 -17.51 17.48 5.86
C LEU A 280 -17.14 17.10 7.29
N GLU A 281 -18.12 16.80 8.12
CA GLU A 281 -17.88 16.34 9.48
C GLU A 281 -17.76 14.81 9.49
N LEU A 282 -16.87 14.32 10.33
CA LEU A 282 -16.69 12.92 10.62
C LEU A 282 -17.11 12.65 12.06
N PHE A 283 -17.78 11.53 12.28
CA PHE A 283 -18.12 11.07 13.61
C PHE A 283 -18.03 9.56 13.73
N ARG A 284 -17.70 9.07 14.92
CA ARG A 284 -17.79 7.65 15.29
C ARG A 284 -18.60 7.54 16.57
N ASP A 285 -19.39 6.48 16.67
CA ASP A 285 -20.13 6.18 17.89
C ASP A 285 -19.10 5.83 18.98
N THR A 286 -18.94 6.70 19.99
CA THR A 286 -18.11 6.42 21.15
C THR A 286 -18.86 5.47 22.07
N ARG A 287 -18.26 4.30 22.34
CA ARG A 287 -18.72 3.39 23.40
C ARG A 287 -18.20 3.84 24.75
#